data_AF-A0A4Q2XW67-F1
#
_entry.id   AF-A0A4Q2XW67-F1
#
_cell.length_a   1.000
_cell.length_b   1.000
_cell.length_c   1.000
_cell.angle_alpha   90.00
_cell.angle_beta   90.00
_cell.angle_gamma   90.00
#
_symmetry.space_group_name_H-M   'P 1'
#
loop_
_entity.id
_entity.type
_entity.pdbx_description
1 polymer ?
#
loop_
_entity_poly.entity_id
_entity_poly.type
_entity_poly.pdbx_seq_one_letter_code
_entity_poly.pdbx_strand_id
1 'polypeptide(L)'
;MEIPPISAVAGLLLLAAIHPASAQSYESLTNDTAIEIVWASNAFATNLMADGTTTFGGSPLNIQFELGTFTAGFDPRGASPAEWAANWVVLQTAIYDETEQQMIETATLGSNAAPFSENSQAYIWGYTT
;
A
#
# COMPACT_ATOMS: atom_id res chain seq x y z
N MET A 1 -39.16 69.55 18.82
CA MET A 1 -39.35 70.38 17.61
C MET A 1 -38.25 69.99 16.66
N GLU A 2 -38.44 69.44 15.47
CA GLU A 2 -39.57 68.97 14.66
C GLU A 2 -38.87 68.16 13.54
N ILE A 3 -39.45 67.06 13.07
CA ILE A 3 -39.13 66.41 11.78
C ILE A 3 -40.42 66.59 10.98
N PRO A 4 -40.45 67.03 9.68
CA PRO A 4 -39.97 66.27 8.50
C PRO A 4 -39.61 67.21 7.27
N PRO A 5 -39.56 66.82 5.96
CA PRO A 5 -39.80 65.53 5.28
C PRO A 5 -38.78 65.09 4.19
N ILE A 6 -39.14 63.95 3.58
CA ILE A 6 -38.43 63.01 2.68
C ILE A 6 -38.67 63.31 1.18
N SER A 7 -37.82 62.73 0.30
CA SER A 7 -37.93 62.48 -1.17
C SER A 7 -37.20 63.49 -2.09
N ALA A 8 -36.44 63.13 -3.14
CA ALA A 8 -36.38 61.91 -3.95
C ALA A 8 -35.02 61.73 -4.68
N VAL A 9 -34.59 60.46 -4.80
CA VAL A 9 -34.04 59.75 -5.98
C VAL A 9 -32.99 60.42 -6.89
N ALA A 10 -31.76 59.87 -6.92
CA ALA A 10 -31.15 59.19 -8.08
C ALA A 10 -29.61 59.12 -7.97
N GLY A 11 -29.02 57.96 -8.26
CA GLY A 11 -27.69 57.95 -8.92
C GLY A 11 -26.57 57.18 -8.24
N LEU A 12 -26.49 55.90 -8.59
CA LEU A 12 -25.29 55.08 -8.79
C LEU A 12 -24.47 54.58 -7.59
N LEU A 13 -24.50 53.26 -7.46
CA LEU A 13 -23.69 52.39 -6.62
C LEU A 13 -22.18 52.54 -6.88
N LEU A 14 -21.39 52.47 -5.81
CA LEU A 14 -20.10 51.77 -5.85
C LEU A 14 -20.08 50.74 -4.73
N LEU A 15 -20.23 49.48 -5.12
CA LEU A 15 -20.32 48.30 -4.26
C LEU A 15 -18.89 47.90 -3.83
N ALA A 16 -18.51 48.17 -2.59
CA ALA A 16 -17.35 47.54 -1.98
C ALA A 16 -17.76 46.14 -1.50
N ALA A 17 -17.62 45.13 -2.37
CA ALA A 17 -17.85 43.75 -2.00
C ALA A 17 -16.73 43.29 -1.05
N ILE A 18 -17.05 43.24 0.24
CA ILE A 18 -16.31 42.49 1.25
C ILE A 18 -16.39 41.03 0.82
N HIS A 19 -15.29 40.47 0.32
CA HIS A 19 -15.24 39.04 0.06
C HIS A 19 -15.22 38.32 1.42
N PRO A 20 -16.17 37.41 1.71
CA PRO A 20 -15.93 36.46 2.78
C PRO A 20 -14.77 35.58 2.31
N ALA A 21 -13.63 35.67 2.99
CA ALA A 21 -12.59 34.67 2.88
C ALA A 21 -13.20 33.36 3.39
N SER A 22 -13.72 32.55 2.47
CA SER A 22 -14.07 31.16 2.75
C SER A 22 -12.76 30.44 3.00
N ALA A 23 -12.34 30.39 4.27
CA ALA A 23 -11.39 29.39 4.73
C ALA A 23 -12.08 28.03 4.54
N GLN A 24 -11.82 27.38 3.40
CA GLN A 24 -12.06 25.95 3.30
C GLN A 24 -11.05 25.31 4.26
N SER A 25 -11.53 24.91 5.43
CA SER A 25 -10.83 23.90 6.21
C SER A 25 -10.76 22.66 5.31
N TYR A 26 -9.56 22.38 4.79
CA TYR A 26 -9.27 21.06 4.29
C TYR A 26 -9.28 20.16 5.53
N GLU A 27 -10.38 19.44 5.72
CA GLU A 27 -10.40 18.28 6.61
C GLU A 27 -9.19 17.44 6.19
N SER A 28 -8.18 17.36 7.05
CA SER A 28 -7.09 16.42 6.83
C SER A 28 -7.72 15.04 6.80
N LEU A 29 -7.70 14.41 5.63
CA LEU A 29 -8.05 13.00 5.47
C LEU A 29 -7.06 12.19 6.31
N THR A 30 -7.32 12.07 7.61
CA THR A 30 -6.65 11.14 8.52
C THR A 30 -7.34 9.77 8.45
N ASN A 31 -7.76 9.37 7.26
CA ASN A 31 -7.94 7.99 6.94
C ASN A 31 -6.74 7.60 6.09
N ASP A 32 -5.70 7.12 6.76
CA ASP A 32 -4.74 6.22 6.14
C ASP A 32 -5.56 4.97 5.76
N THR A 33 -6.27 5.04 4.63
CA THR A 33 -7.11 3.94 4.16
C THR A 33 -6.16 2.83 3.85
N ALA A 34 -6.17 1.80 4.69
CA ALA A 34 -5.29 0.67 4.54
C ALA A 34 -5.39 0.12 3.11
N ILE A 35 -4.23 -0.05 2.47
CA ILE A 35 -4.16 -0.53 1.10
C ILE A 35 -4.18 -2.05 1.13
N GLU A 36 -5.05 -2.66 0.33
CA GLU A 36 -5.06 -4.11 0.14
C GLU A 36 -4.14 -4.49 -1.03
N ILE A 37 -3.27 -5.46 -0.79
CA ILE A 37 -2.36 -6.03 -1.78
C ILE A 37 -2.79 -7.48 -1.96
N VAL A 38 -3.43 -7.77 -3.09
CA VAL A 38 -3.68 -9.16 -3.51
C VAL A 38 -2.43 -9.68 -4.21
N TRP A 39 -1.90 -10.81 -3.73
CA TRP A 39 -0.70 -11.43 -4.29
C TRP A 39 -0.92 -12.92 -4.43
N ALA A 40 -0.58 -13.44 -5.62
CA ALA A 40 -0.85 -14.82 -5.95
C ALA A 40 0.10 -15.37 -7.02
N SER A 41 0.24 -16.69 -7.09
CA SER A 41 0.70 -17.37 -8.31
C SER A 41 -0.48 -17.66 -9.24
N ASN A 42 -0.18 -18.20 -10.42
CA ASN A 42 -1.22 -18.76 -11.27
C ASN A 42 -1.71 -20.10 -10.68
N ALA A 43 -3.03 -20.30 -10.67
CA ALA A 43 -3.64 -21.57 -10.32
C ALA A 43 -3.28 -22.67 -11.34
N PHE A 44 -3.11 -23.91 -10.86
CA PHE A 44 -2.82 -25.10 -11.67
C PHE A 44 -1.57 -24.98 -12.55
N ALA A 45 -0.66 -24.06 -12.21
CA ALA A 45 0.58 -23.88 -12.91
C ALA A 45 1.63 -24.89 -12.44
N THR A 46 2.45 -25.36 -13.37
CA THR A 46 3.62 -26.18 -13.03
C THR A 46 4.70 -25.28 -12.42
N ASN A 47 4.76 -25.26 -11.09
CA ASN A 47 5.82 -24.60 -10.35
C ASN A 47 6.96 -25.57 -10.06
N LEU A 48 8.18 -25.13 -10.33
CA LEU A 48 9.40 -25.92 -10.15
C LEU A 48 10.21 -25.39 -8.97
N MET A 49 10.86 -26.32 -8.27
CA MET A 49 11.88 -26.04 -7.28
C MET A 49 13.10 -25.38 -7.92
N ALA A 50 14.01 -24.85 -7.09
CA ALA A 50 15.23 -24.21 -7.57
C ALA A 50 16.14 -25.13 -8.41
N ASP A 51 15.98 -26.45 -8.31
CA ASP A 51 16.67 -27.43 -9.15
C ASP A 51 16.17 -27.46 -10.61
N GLY A 52 15.04 -26.80 -10.91
CA GLY A 52 14.44 -26.74 -12.24
C GLY A 52 13.80 -28.05 -12.72
N THR A 53 13.65 -29.04 -11.85
CA THR A 53 13.19 -30.39 -12.21
C THR A 53 12.09 -30.91 -11.29
N THR A 54 12.20 -30.67 -9.99
CA THR A 54 11.23 -31.11 -9.00
C THR A 54 10.05 -30.15 -9.01
N THR A 55 8.83 -30.67 -9.12
CA THR A 55 7.63 -29.83 -8.99
C THR A 55 7.35 -29.57 -7.51
N PHE A 56 6.65 -28.48 -7.23
CA PHE A 56 6.21 -28.16 -5.86
C PHE A 56 5.40 -29.30 -5.22
N GLY A 57 4.38 -29.82 -5.90
CA GLY A 57 3.60 -30.98 -5.39
C GLY A 57 4.34 -32.32 -5.41
N GLY A 58 5.57 -32.38 -5.92
CA GLY A 58 6.46 -33.55 -5.83
C GLY A 58 7.49 -33.43 -4.69
N SER A 59 7.56 -32.27 -4.04
CA SER A 59 8.46 -32.02 -2.91
C SER A 59 7.90 -32.71 -1.65
N PRO A 60 8.73 -33.42 -0.86
CA PRO A 60 8.32 -33.91 0.46
C PRO A 60 8.31 -32.80 1.53
N LEU A 61 8.75 -31.58 1.18
CA LEU A 61 8.86 -30.44 2.08
C LEU A 61 7.70 -29.47 1.85
N ASN A 62 7.27 -28.81 2.92
CA ASN A 62 6.26 -27.76 2.83
C ASN A 62 6.87 -26.55 2.12
N ILE A 63 6.06 -25.91 1.28
CA ILE A 63 6.46 -24.72 0.53
C ILE A 63 5.74 -23.52 1.12
N GLN A 64 6.53 -22.57 1.58
CA GLN A 64 6.06 -21.35 2.21
C GLN A 64 6.50 -20.14 1.38
N PHE A 65 5.61 -19.16 1.30
CA PHE A 65 5.85 -17.88 0.66
C PHE A 65 5.67 -16.75 1.66
N GLU A 66 6.46 -15.70 1.49
CA GLU A 66 6.35 -14.49 2.28
C GLU A 66 6.30 -13.28 1.35
N LEU A 67 5.32 -12.42 1.58
CA LEU A 67 5.32 -11.05 1.09
C LEU A 67 6.06 -10.20 2.11
N GLY A 68 7.02 -9.41 1.67
CA GLY A 68 7.80 -8.58 2.57
C GLY A 68 8.66 -7.56 1.85
N THR A 69 9.57 -6.96 2.61
CA THR A 69 10.59 -6.03 2.10
C THR A 69 11.90 -6.23 2.86
N PHE A 70 12.94 -5.52 2.45
CA PHE A 70 14.20 -5.51 3.18
C PHE A 70 14.31 -4.27 4.07
N THR A 71 15.10 -4.38 5.13
CA THR A 71 15.42 -3.23 6.00
C THR A 71 15.98 -2.06 5.21
N ALA A 72 15.64 -0.83 5.60
CA ALA A 72 16.04 0.38 4.90
C ALA A 72 17.56 0.45 4.66
N GLY A 73 17.95 0.80 3.43
CA GLY A 73 19.36 0.90 3.02
C GLY A 73 20.02 -0.40 2.57
N PHE A 74 19.32 -1.54 2.64
CA PHE A 74 19.79 -2.80 2.10
C PHE A 74 19.49 -2.92 0.59
N ASP A 75 20.50 -3.25 -0.22
CA ASP A 75 20.32 -3.55 -1.66
C ASP A 75 20.41 -5.08 -1.88
N PRO A 76 19.31 -5.76 -2.25
CA PRO A 76 19.31 -7.20 -2.44
C PRO A 76 20.04 -7.67 -3.71
N ARG A 77 20.35 -6.78 -4.67
CA ARG A 77 20.78 -7.15 -6.05
C ARG A 77 22.13 -7.84 -6.18
N GLY A 78 22.90 -7.96 -5.09
CA GLY A 78 24.13 -8.76 -5.05
C GLY A 78 24.32 -9.53 -3.75
N ALA A 79 23.29 -9.55 -2.89
CA ALA A 79 23.37 -10.17 -1.58
C ALA A 79 23.08 -11.67 -1.67
N SER A 80 23.71 -12.43 -0.77
CA SER A 80 23.48 -13.86 -0.59
C SER A 80 22.13 -14.13 0.09
N PRO A 81 21.58 -15.36 -0.04
CA PRO A 81 20.36 -15.74 0.68
C PRO A 81 20.46 -15.59 2.21
N ALA A 82 21.65 -15.76 2.79
CA ALA A 82 21.86 -15.55 4.23
C ALA A 82 21.75 -14.06 4.61
N GLU A 83 22.29 -13.17 3.77
CA GLU A 83 22.14 -11.73 3.95
C GLU A 83 20.69 -11.27 3.72
N TRP A 84 19.98 -11.90 2.77
CA TRP A 84 18.54 -11.69 2.61
C TRP A 84 17.80 -12.05 3.90
N ALA A 85 18.01 -13.26 4.43
CA ALA A 85 17.39 -13.71 5.68
C ALA A 85 17.61 -12.75 6.85
N ALA A 86 18.83 -12.20 6.97
CA ALA A 86 19.19 -11.29 8.05
C ALA A 86 18.55 -9.90 7.94
N ASN A 87 18.14 -9.48 6.74
CA ASN A 87 17.57 -8.15 6.47
C ASN A 87 16.09 -8.21 6.04
N TRP A 88 15.49 -9.40 6.02
CA TRP A 88 14.12 -9.60 5.56
C TRP A 88 13.11 -9.20 6.63
N VAL A 89 12.09 -8.46 6.21
CA VAL A 89 10.96 -8.07 7.04
C VAL A 89 9.68 -8.57 6.40
N VAL A 90 9.04 -9.51 7.09
CA VAL A 90 7.80 -10.14 6.66
C VAL A 90 6.62 -9.20 6.88
N LEU A 91 5.79 -9.04 5.84
CA LEU A 91 4.46 -8.43 5.95
C LEU A 91 3.40 -9.50 6.17
N GLN A 92 3.42 -10.56 5.36
CA GLN A 92 2.47 -11.66 5.41
C GLN A 92 3.13 -12.95 4.92
N THR A 93 2.67 -14.07 5.48
CA THR A 93 3.06 -15.41 5.08
C THR A 93 1.89 -16.12 4.40
N ALA A 94 2.17 -16.93 3.39
CA ALA A 94 1.23 -17.80 2.70
C ALA A 94 1.82 -19.22 2.59
N ILE A 95 0.96 -20.23 2.70
CA ILE A 95 1.33 -21.63 2.45
C ILE A 95 0.86 -21.99 1.05
N TYR A 96 1.67 -22.74 0.31
CA TYR A 96 1.28 -23.24 -1.01
C TYR A 96 0.16 -24.29 -0.89
N ASP A 97 -0.95 -24.09 -1.60
CA ASP A 97 -2.01 -25.08 -1.74
C ASP A 97 -1.62 -26.07 -2.85
N GLU A 98 -1.35 -27.32 -2.48
CA GLU A 98 -1.00 -28.38 -3.44
C GLU A 98 -2.17 -28.85 -4.30
N THR A 99 -3.41 -28.66 -3.83
CA THR A 99 -4.64 -29.04 -4.55
C THR A 99 -4.90 -28.06 -5.69
N GLU A 100 -4.86 -26.77 -5.39
CA GLU A 100 -5.06 -25.70 -6.39
C GLU A 100 -3.77 -25.30 -7.11
N GLN A 101 -2.63 -25.81 -6.63
CA GLN A 101 -1.29 -25.50 -7.10
C GLN A 101 -0.99 -24.00 -7.08
N GLN A 102 -1.46 -23.31 -6.04
CA GLN A 102 -1.43 -21.86 -5.93
C GLN A 102 -1.10 -21.39 -4.51
N MET A 103 -0.53 -20.21 -4.38
CA MET A 103 -0.73 -19.37 -3.20
C MET A 103 -1.54 -18.14 -3.62
N ILE A 104 -2.51 -17.74 -2.80
CA ILE A 104 -3.29 -16.52 -2.98
C ILE A 104 -3.65 -15.95 -1.62
N GLU A 105 -3.24 -14.71 -1.38
CA GLU A 105 -3.50 -14.02 -0.13
C GLU A 105 -3.76 -12.53 -0.39
N THR A 106 -4.41 -11.89 0.58
CA THR A 106 -4.58 -10.43 0.62
C THR A 106 -3.88 -9.88 1.85
N ALA A 107 -2.87 -9.04 1.64
CA ALA A 107 -2.21 -8.30 2.71
C ALA A 107 -2.86 -6.92 2.89
N THR A 108 -2.94 -6.45 4.12
CA THR A 108 -3.41 -5.09 4.44
C THR A 108 -2.25 -4.24 4.91
N LEU A 109 -1.91 -3.20 4.16
CA LEU A 109 -0.92 -2.20 4.55
C LEU A 109 -1.63 -1.00 5.19
N GLY A 110 -1.62 -0.95 6.51
CA GLY A 110 -2.32 0.08 7.29
C GLY A 110 -1.56 1.39 7.47
N SER A 111 -0.28 1.46 7.07
CA SER A 111 0.50 2.71 7.09
C SER A 111 1.78 2.60 6.26
N ASN A 112 2.34 3.76 5.89
CA ASN A 112 3.65 3.88 5.25
C ASN A 112 4.83 3.93 6.24
N ALA A 113 4.69 3.32 7.43
CA ALA A 113 5.77 3.28 8.41
C ALA A 113 6.90 2.34 7.93
N ALA A 114 8.15 2.68 8.25
CA ALA A 114 9.29 1.85 7.91
C ALA A 114 9.10 0.40 8.42
N PRO A 115 9.49 -0.62 7.62
CA PRO A 115 10.22 -0.53 6.35
C PRO A 115 9.34 -0.36 5.10
N PHE A 116 8.02 -0.42 5.26
CA PHE A 116 7.04 -0.26 4.18
C PHE A 116 6.73 1.23 3.98
N SER A 117 7.75 2.03 3.72
CA SER A 117 7.62 3.45 3.38
C SER A 117 7.30 3.67 1.91
N GLU A 118 6.86 4.87 1.56
CA GLU A 118 6.67 5.27 0.17
C GLU A 118 7.94 4.98 -0.65
N ASN A 119 7.75 4.44 -1.86
CA ASN A 119 8.82 4.03 -2.78
C ASN A 119 9.67 2.83 -2.32
N SER A 120 9.34 2.16 -1.21
CA SER A 120 9.93 0.85 -0.88
C SER A 120 9.36 -0.23 -1.79
N GLN A 121 10.22 -1.12 -2.28
CA GLN A 121 9.81 -2.26 -3.09
C GLN A 121 9.39 -3.42 -2.20
N ALA A 122 8.25 -4.04 -2.51
CA ALA A 122 7.85 -5.32 -1.95
C ALA A 122 8.40 -6.46 -2.81
N TYR A 123 8.74 -7.57 -2.16
CA TYR A 123 9.21 -8.80 -2.81
C TYR A 123 8.38 -9.98 -2.29
N ILE A 124 8.37 -11.05 -3.08
CA ILE A 124 7.86 -12.35 -2.67
C ILE A 124 9.06 -13.28 -2.53
N TRP A 125 9.18 -13.93 -1.38
CA TRP A 125 10.22 -14.93 -1.14
C TRP A 125 9.58 -16.29 -0.85
N GLY A 126 9.89 -17.29 -1.67
CA GLY A 126 9.53 -18.69 -1.45
C GLY A 126 10.69 -19.52 -0.89
N TYR A 127 10.41 -20.38 0.07
CA TYR A 127 11.37 -21.33 0.63
C TYR A 127 10.69 -22.64 1.08
N THR A 128 11.50 -23.64 1.40
CA THR A 128 11.03 -24.93 1.93
C THR A 128 11.31 -25.03 3.43
N THR A 129 10.43 -25.74 4.13
CA THR A 129 10.54 -26.03 5.58
C THR A 129 10.34 -27.51 5.87
#